data_AF-A0A3D0YDF2-F1
#
_entry.id   AF-A0A3D0YDF2-F1
#
_cell.length_a   1.000
_cell.length_b   1.000
_cell.length_c   1.000
_cell.angle_alpha   90.00
_cell.angle_beta   90.00
_cell.angle_gamma   90.00
#
_symmetry.space_group_name_H-M   'P 1'
#
loop_
_entity.id
_entity.type
_entity.pdbx_description
1 polymer ?
#
loop_
_entity_poly.entity_id
_entity_poly.type
_entity_poly.pdbx_seq_one_letter_code
_entity_poly.pdbx_strand_id
1 'polypeptide(L)'
;MKIESVKLKVKKTKKNGFTLLELLAVLVILAALATIAIPIFINKSATSKQIAHNENVRTLQQQGNAYLLSVDSVPAENTDITQLMVDNGYIKEIPTNPLPVGEIEAGAYIVKVGPVGNAKVNKAVVEVTGIESVVVVESPPVTIAEGAYIKFGNYLGQPIIWRVIKKQEIDATKAGDELLLLADRIITMKPYDAKEPGNADADRLNYGSNYWGNSNIREWLNSNAATVAWTTQAPNAANVYVSGTAVNPYDAEAGFLTNLTAEEREQIVNVTHKSIVYNTLDGNDGGTAAHGYTGTGVDESVTVAPGDNYNTAWYKNTSDTVFLPSLGELSDYVDGVLKHEDETTDYQIAYTTQQARTQSNFASDPANDATAWYYCTRDAFAAISYNVRNVLTDGTVNSIYAYYGYYGVRPALYLSSSSMTLGAESGTTAGAAYTITSFN
;
A
#
# COMPACT_ATOMS: atom_id res chain seq x y z
N MET A 1 -68.89 53.71 -70.20
CA MET A 1 -67.61 53.15 -69.70
C MET A 1 -67.95 52.12 -68.64
N LYS A 2 -67.82 50.82 -68.93
CA LYS A 2 -68.11 49.72 -67.97
C LYS A 2 -66.93 49.63 -66.99
N ILE A 3 -67.21 49.61 -65.69
CA ILE A 3 -66.23 49.30 -64.66
C ILE A 3 -66.64 47.97 -64.04
N GLU A 4 -65.86 46.92 -64.29
CA GLU A 4 -66.03 45.61 -63.68
C GLU A 4 -65.50 45.62 -62.24
N SER A 5 -66.33 45.23 -61.29
CA SER A 5 -65.94 45.04 -59.89
C SER A 5 -65.26 43.68 -59.72
N VAL A 6 -63.94 43.67 -59.53
CA VAL A 6 -63.16 42.48 -59.20
C VAL A 6 -63.42 42.08 -57.73
N LYS A 7 -64.04 40.92 -57.50
CA LYS A 7 -64.21 40.34 -56.16
C LYS A 7 -62.94 39.56 -55.75
N LEU A 8 -62.18 40.09 -54.80
CA LEU A 8 -61.11 39.38 -54.08
C LEU A 8 -61.68 38.24 -53.22
N LYS A 9 -61.36 36.99 -53.57
CA LYS A 9 -61.68 35.80 -52.74
C LYS A 9 -60.65 35.66 -51.62
N VAL A 10 -61.04 35.96 -50.38
CA VAL A 10 -60.26 35.63 -49.18
C VAL A 10 -60.37 34.13 -48.88
N LYS A 11 -59.24 33.42 -48.89
CA LYS A 11 -59.14 31.97 -48.64
C LYS A 11 -59.20 31.71 -47.13
N LYS A 12 -60.36 31.32 -46.59
CA LYS A 12 -60.51 30.84 -45.19
C LYS A 12 -59.70 29.55 -45.00
N THR A 13 -58.66 29.58 -44.16
CA THR A 13 -57.97 28.37 -43.70
C THR A 13 -58.87 27.63 -42.71
N LYS A 14 -59.28 26.41 -43.05
CA LYS A 14 -60.00 25.53 -42.12
C LYS A 14 -59.03 25.13 -41.00
N LYS A 15 -59.30 25.54 -39.76
CA LYS A 15 -58.68 24.92 -38.59
C LYS A 15 -59.36 23.56 -38.40
N ASN A 16 -58.66 22.48 -38.77
CA ASN A 16 -59.15 21.12 -38.55
C ASN A 16 -59.07 20.84 -37.04
N GLY A 17 -60.20 20.54 -36.40
CA GLY A 17 -60.22 20.06 -35.02
C GLY A 17 -59.77 18.60 -34.95
N PHE A 18 -59.10 18.22 -33.84
CA PHE A 18 -58.63 16.85 -33.61
C PHE A 18 -59.79 15.86 -33.62
N THR A 19 -59.60 14.73 -34.29
CA THR A 19 -60.58 13.64 -34.38
C THR A 19 -60.48 12.71 -33.16
N LEU A 20 -61.59 12.04 -32.82
CA LEU A 20 -61.66 11.06 -31.72
C LEU A 20 -60.61 9.95 -31.86
N LEU A 21 -60.31 9.54 -33.10
CA LEU A 21 -59.35 8.49 -33.40
C LEU A 21 -57.90 8.93 -33.12
N GLU A 22 -57.55 10.17 -33.44
CA GLU A 22 -56.23 10.74 -33.14
C GLU A 22 -56.01 10.83 -31.63
N LEU A 23 -57.02 11.24 -30.87
CA LEU A 23 -56.93 11.34 -29.42
C LEU A 23 -56.81 9.96 -28.76
N LEU A 24 -57.52 8.95 -29.26
CA LEU A 24 -57.41 7.57 -28.79
C LEU A 24 -56.04 6.96 -29.10
N ALA A 25 -55.51 7.18 -30.30
CA ALA A 25 -54.17 6.72 -30.67
C ALA A 25 -53.08 7.32 -29.76
N VAL A 26 -53.17 8.62 -29.45
CA VAL A 26 -52.22 9.30 -28.54
C VAL A 26 -52.30 8.72 -27.13
N LEU A 27 -53.49 8.49 -26.59
CA LEU A 27 -53.66 7.92 -25.25
C LEU A 27 -53.07 6.50 -25.15
N VAL A 28 -53.26 5.67 -26.18
CA VAL A 28 -52.69 4.31 -26.23
C VAL A 28 -51.15 4.36 -26.24
N ILE A 29 -50.55 5.26 -27.03
CA ILE A 29 -49.10 5.43 -27.08
C ILE A 29 -48.56 5.94 -25.73
N LEU A 30 -49.22 6.91 -25.11
CA LEU A 30 -48.82 7.41 -23.78
C LEU A 30 -48.92 6.34 -22.71
N ALA A 31 -49.96 5.51 -22.72
CA ALA A 31 -50.11 4.39 -21.77
C ALA A 31 -49.03 3.32 -21.96
N ALA A 32 -48.68 2.98 -23.21
CA ALA A 32 -47.61 2.05 -23.50
C ALA A 32 -46.24 2.58 -23.04
N LEU A 33 -45.93 3.86 -23.31
CA LEU A 33 -44.69 4.50 -22.88
C LEU A 33 -44.60 4.61 -21.35
N ALA A 34 -45.68 4.97 -20.67
CA ALA A 34 -45.71 5.05 -19.20
C ALA A 34 -45.45 3.69 -18.54
N THR A 35 -45.97 2.61 -19.13
CA THR A 35 -45.77 1.24 -18.63
C THR A 35 -44.29 0.82 -18.64
N ILE A 36 -43.52 1.27 -19.63
CA ILE A 36 -42.08 0.99 -19.73
C ILE A 36 -41.26 1.98 -18.88
N ALA A 37 -41.62 3.26 -18.90
CA ALA A 37 -40.81 4.32 -18.29
C ALA A 37 -40.91 4.38 -16.76
N ILE A 38 -42.10 4.13 -16.18
CA ILE A 38 -42.32 4.27 -14.73
C ILE A 38 -41.43 3.30 -13.92
N PRO A 39 -41.34 1.99 -14.22
CA PRO A 39 -40.48 1.08 -13.48
C PRO A 39 -39.00 1.48 -13.54
N ILE A 40 -38.52 1.90 -14.71
CA ILE A 40 -37.14 2.37 -14.92
C ILE A 40 -36.85 3.60 -14.05
N PHE A 41 -37.79 4.55 -14.02
CA PHE A 41 -37.65 5.78 -13.25
C PHE A 41 -37.71 5.53 -11.73
N ILE A 42 -38.60 4.64 -11.28
CA ILE A 42 -38.69 4.25 -9.85
C ILE A 42 -37.38 3.58 -9.40
N ASN A 43 -36.82 2.67 -10.19
CA ASN A 43 -35.57 1.99 -9.85
C ASN A 43 -34.41 3.00 -9.79
N LYS A 44 -34.25 3.89 -10.78
CA LYS A 44 -33.22 4.94 -10.74
C LYS A 44 -33.38 5.91 -9.56
N SER A 45 -34.63 6.20 -9.18
CA SER A 45 -34.92 7.03 -8.00
C SER A 45 -34.47 6.33 -6.71
N ALA A 46 -34.73 5.03 -6.57
CA ALA A 46 -34.25 4.22 -5.44
C ALA A 46 -32.71 4.19 -5.37
N THR A 47 -32.04 3.92 -6.49
CA THR A 47 -30.57 3.97 -6.62
C THR A 47 -30.00 5.33 -6.18
N SER A 48 -30.59 6.43 -6.66
CA SER A 48 -30.11 7.79 -6.32
C SER A 48 -30.25 8.10 -4.83
N LYS A 49 -31.32 7.61 -4.20
CA LYS A 49 -31.54 7.75 -2.75
C LYS A 49 -30.53 6.94 -1.95
N GLN A 50 -30.20 5.72 -2.37
CA GLN A 50 -29.17 4.88 -1.75
C GLN A 50 -27.79 5.54 -1.82
N ILE A 51 -27.41 6.09 -2.97
CA ILE A 51 -26.15 6.84 -3.14
C ILE A 51 -26.11 8.06 -2.22
N ALA A 52 -27.15 8.89 -2.24
CA ALA A 52 -27.23 10.08 -1.40
C ALA A 52 -27.19 9.75 0.10
N HIS A 53 -27.82 8.64 0.52
CA HIS A 53 -27.74 8.15 1.90
C HIS A 53 -26.32 7.77 2.29
N ASN A 54 -25.64 6.97 1.46
CA ASN A 54 -24.28 6.53 1.73
C ASN A 54 -23.30 7.72 1.85
N GLU A 55 -23.47 8.71 0.99
CA GLU A 55 -22.66 9.93 1.02
C GLU A 55 -22.92 10.77 2.27
N ASN A 56 -24.17 10.90 2.69
CA ASN A 56 -24.52 11.58 3.94
C ASN A 56 -23.90 10.87 5.16
N VAL A 57 -23.96 9.53 5.22
CA VAL A 57 -23.35 8.75 6.32
C VAL A 57 -21.85 9.02 6.39
N ARG A 58 -21.14 8.94 5.27
CA ARG A 58 -19.69 9.18 5.20
C ARG A 58 -19.33 10.61 5.59
N THR A 59 -20.03 11.59 5.02
CA THR A 59 -19.80 13.01 5.28
C THR A 59 -20.01 13.34 6.76
N LEU A 60 -21.11 12.86 7.36
CA LEU A 60 -21.40 13.08 8.77
C LEU A 60 -20.34 12.46 9.69
N GLN A 61 -19.82 11.28 9.34
CA GLN A 61 -18.76 10.66 10.12
C GLN A 61 -17.45 11.45 10.04
N GLN A 62 -17.06 11.90 8.84
CA GLN A 62 -15.86 12.73 8.64
C GLN A 62 -15.95 14.06 9.39
N GLN A 63 -17.06 14.77 9.24
CA GLN A 63 -17.27 16.06 9.92
C GLN A 63 -17.41 15.90 11.44
N GLY A 64 -18.02 14.80 11.90
CA GLY A 64 -18.12 14.50 13.32
C GLY A 64 -16.73 14.23 13.93
N ASN A 65 -15.86 13.51 13.22
CA ASN A 65 -14.47 13.31 13.65
C ASN A 65 -13.74 14.65 13.74
N ALA A 66 -13.82 15.48 12.69
CA ALA A 66 -13.20 16.80 12.68
C ALA A 66 -13.67 17.69 13.84
N TYR A 67 -14.95 17.63 14.21
CA TYR A 67 -15.49 18.30 15.38
C TYR A 67 -14.87 17.76 16.68
N LEU A 68 -14.80 16.43 16.86
CA LEU A 68 -14.25 15.81 18.07
C LEU A 68 -12.73 16.03 18.24
N LEU A 69 -12.00 16.29 17.15
CA LEU A 69 -10.61 16.72 17.19
C LEU A 69 -10.43 18.19 17.63
N SER A 70 -11.47 19.01 17.50
CA SER A 70 -11.40 20.45 17.80
C SER A 70 -11.74 20.81 19.25
N VAL A 71 -12.38 19.90 19.98
CA VAL A 71 -12.82 20.15 21.35
C VAL A 71 -11.69 19.87 22.34
N ASP A 72 -11.54 20.73 23.35
CA ASP A 72 -10.50 20.60 24.38
C ASP A 72 -10.61 19.31 25.21
N SER A 73 -11.81 18.74 25.28
CA SER A 73 -12.07 17.45 25.92
C SER A 73 -13.15 16.69 25.16
N VAL A 74 -12.83 15.47 24.75
CA VAL A 74 -13.78 14.60 24.04
C VAL A 74 -14.97 14.26 24.96
N PRO A 75 -16.23 14.46 24.53
CA PRO A 75 -17.40 14.08 25.32
C PRO A 75 -17.46 12.58 25.59
N ALA A 76 -18.22 12.18 26.62
CA ALA A 76 -18.37 10.77 26.96
C ALA A 76 -18.97 9.94 25.81
N GLU A 77 -18.65 8.65 25.78
CA GLU A 77 -19.22 7.70 24.81
C GLU A 77 -20.76 7.80 24.77
N ASN A 78 -21.33 7.67 23.59
CA ASN A 78 -22.75 7.77 23.27
C ASN A 78 -23.36 9.17 23.38
N THR A 79 -22.56 10.21 23.68
CA THR A 79 -23.02 11.61 23.61
C THR A 79 -23.42 11.94 22.18
N ASP A 80 -24.63 12.47 22.00
CA ASP A 80 -25.11 12.98 20.70
C ASP A 80 -24.46 14.33 20.42
N ILE A 81 -23.71 14.41 19.32
CA ILE A 81 -22.98 15.60 18.88
C ILE A 81 -23.59 16.21 17.61
N THR A 82 -24.71 15.70 17.12
CA THR A 82 -25.28 16.06 15.82
C THR A 82 -25.55 17.57 15.70
N GLN A 83 -26.18 18.16 16.73
CA GLN A 83 -26.46 19.60 16.75
C GLN A 83 -25.20 20.42 16.98
N LEU A 84 -24.26 19.92 17.78
CA LEU A 84 -23.00 20.62 18.04
C LEU A 84 -22.16 20.78 16.77
N MET A 85 -22.21 19.80 15.86
CA MET A 85 -21.58 19.90 14.55
C MET A 85 -22.18 21.03 13.69
N VAL A 86 -23.49 21.30 13.81
CA VAL A 86 -24.15 22.41 13.12
C VAL A 86 -23.74 23.74 13.76
N ASP A 87 -23.85 23.83 15.08
CA ASP A 87 -23.62 25.06 15.83
C ASP A 87 -22.17 25.55 15.70
N ASN A 88 -21.22 24.63 15.54
CA ASN A 88 -19.79 24.91 15.34
C ASN A 88 -19.37 24.94 13.85
N GLY A 89 -20.30 24.82 12.92
CA GLY A 89 -20.04 25.02 11.49
C GLY A 89 -19.35 23.88 10.74
N TYR A 90 -19.27 22.69 11.32
CA TYR A 90 -18.75 21.48 10.65
C TYR A 90 -19.73 20.93 9.61
N ILE A 91 -21.01 21.16 9.83
CA ILE A 91 -22.07 20.94 8.84
C ILE A 91 -22.98 22.16 8.80
N LYS A 92 -23.54 22.46 7.63
CA LYS A 92 -24.46 23.60 7.48
C LYS A 92 -25.84 23.32 8.08
N GLU A 93 -26.31 22.11 7.91
CA GLU A 93 -27.58 21.60 8.42
C GLU A 93 -27.50 20.07 8.53
N ILE A 94 -28.41 19.48 9.30
CA ILE A 94 -28.51 18.01 9.43
C ILE A 94 -29.19 17.49 8.16
N PRO A 95 -28.52 16.63 7.36
CA PRO A 95 -29.12 16.10 6.14
C PRO A 95 -30.40 15.30 6.43
N THR A 96 -31.38 15.39 5.54
CA THR A 96 -32.55 14.52 5.60
C THR A 96 -32.24 13.19 4.91
N ASN A 97 -32.50 12.08 5.59
CA ASN A 97 -32.27 10.76 5.02
C ASN A 97 -33.23 10.49 3.85
N PRO A 98 -32.73 10.24 2.63
CA PRO A 98 -33.55 10.06 1.44
C PRO A 98 -34.18 8.66 1.33
N LEU A 99 -33.82 7.70 2.20
CA LEU A 99 -34.37 6.35 2.19
C LEU A 99 -35.84 6.34 2.65
N PRO A 100 -36.71 5.55 1.98
CA PRO A 100 -38.12 5.49 2.33
C PRO A 100 -38.37 4.90 3.72
N VAL A 101 -39.42 5.41 4.38
CA VAL A 101 -39.85 4.93 5.70
C VAL A 101 -40.19 3.43 5.63
N GLY A 102 -39.53 2.63 6.45
CA GLY A 102 -39.71 1.16 6.49
C GLY A 102 -38.45 0.36 6.09
N GLU A 103 -37.44 1.00 5.48
CA GLU A 103 -36.12 0.41 5.22
C GLU A 103 -35.27 0.33 6.50
N ILE A 104 -34.34 -0.64 6.55
CA ILE A 104 -33.48 -0.94 7.73
C ILE A 104 -32.70 0.30 8.21
N GLU A 105 -32.40 1.23 7.30
CA GLU A 105 -31.64 2.45 7.56
C GLU A 105 -32.44 3.75 7.46
N ALA A 106 -33.78 3.69 7.40
CA ALA A 106 -34.62 4.88 7.30
C ALA A 106 -34.59 5.75 8.58
N GLY A 107 -34.92 7.04 8.43
CA GLY A 107 -35.03 7.99 9.54
C GLY A 107 -33.80 8.88 9.74
N ALA A 108 -33.88 9.80 10.71
CA ALA A 108 -32.89 10.86 10.90
C ALA A 108 -31.48 10.34 11.22
N TYR A 109 -30.48 11.05 10.71
CA TYR A 109 -29.09 10.83 11.08
C TYR A 109 -28.82 11.39 12.47
N ILE A 110 -28.13 10.61 13.28
CA ILE A 110 -27.64 10.96 14.60
C ILE A 110 -26.18 10.57 14.65
N VAL A 111 -25.32 11.52 15.03
CA VAL A 111 -23.88 11.32 15.21
C VAL A 111 -23.59 11.30 16.71
N LYS A 112 -23.04 10.18 17.18
CA LYS A 112 -22.66 9.99 18.58
C LYS A 112 -21.16 9.81 18.73
N VAL A 113 -20.64 10.06 19.93
CA VAL A 113 -19.28 9.67 20.29
C VAL A 113 -19.21 8.15 20.45
N GLY A 114 -18.27 7.52 19.76
CA GLY A 114 -17.96 6.10 19.84
C GLY A 114 -17.01 5.76 20.99
N PRO A 115 -16.75 4.46 21.22
CA PRO A 115 -16.03 3.95 22.40
C PRO A 115 -14.58 4.43 22.51
N VAL A 116 -14.01 4.99 21.44
CA VAL A 116 -12.64 5.51 21.38
C VAL A 116 -12.60 7.03 21.14
N GLY A 117 -13.72 7.73 21.34
CA GLY A 117 -13.79 9.17 21.15
C GLY A 117 -13.95 9.63 19.69
N ASN A 118 -14.25 8.71 18.77
CA ASN A 118 -14.53 9.00 17.36
C ASN A 118 -16.02 9.26 17.12
N ALA A 119 -16.38 9.84 15.97
CA ALA A 119 -17.76 10.00 15.56
C ALA A 119 -18.33 8.69 14.99
N LYS A 120 -19.55 8.36 15.39
CA LYS A 120 -20.31 7.19 14.95
C LYS A 120 -21.69 7.64 14.51
N VAL A 121 -22.00 7.43 13.23
CA VAL A 121 -23.34 7.68 12.69
C VAL A 121 -24.23 6.49 13.04
N ASN A 122 -25.48 6.77 13.42
CA ASN A 122 -26.48 5.74 13.77
C ASN A 122 -26.96 4.90 12.58
N LYS A 123 -26.50 5.21 11.35
CA LYS A 123 -26.87 4.55 10.11
C LYS A 123 -25.67 3.90 9.43
N ALA A 124 -25.88 2.74 8.83
CA ALA A 124 -24.91 2.07 7.98
C ALA A 124 -25.09 2.45 6.50
N VAL A 125 -24.04 2.25 5.70
CA VAL A 125 -24.16 2.31 4.23
C VAL A 125 -24.96 1.12 3.73
N VAL A 126 -25.74 1.33 2.67
CA VAL A 126 -26.58 0.30 2.03
C VAL A 126 -26.04 -0.07 0.65
N GLU A 127 -26.29 -1.30 0.23
CA GLU A 127 -25.98 -1.75 -1.13
C GLU A 127 -26.79 -0.94 -2.17
N VAL A 128 -26.13 -0.51 -3.25
CA VAL A 128 -26.77 0.28 -4.31
C VAL A 128 -27.30 -0.65 -5.39
N THR A 129 -28.62 -0.77 -5.47
CA THR A 129 -29.32 -1.67 -6.40
C THR A 129 -29.53 -1.01 -7.78
N GLY A 130 -29.47 -1.81 -8.86
CA GLY A 130 -29.88 -1.37 -10.21
C GLY A 130 -28.79 -0.75 -11.09
N ILE A 131 -27.51 -0.92 -10.75
CA ILE A 131 -26.36 -0.54 -11.58
C ILE A 131 -25.57 -1.82 -11.85
N GLU A 132 -25.26 -2.15 -13.12
CA GLU A 132 -24.16 -3.09 -13.40
C GLU A 132 -22.89 -2.48 -12.82
N SER A 133 -22.18 -3.24 -11.97
CA SER A 133 -21.08 -2.79 -11.12
C SER A 133 -20.09 -1.85 -11.81
N VAL A 134 -20.35 -0.54 -11.75
CA VAL A 134 -19.42 0.51 -12.18
C VAL A 134 -19.62 1.71 -11.25
N VAL A 135 -18.54 1.98 -10.51
CA VAL A 135 -18.31 3.05 -9.54
C VAL A 135 -19.13 2.92 -8.25
N VAL A 136 -18.60 2.11 -7.33
CA VAL A 136 -18.54 2.52 -5.92
C VAL A 136 -18.09 3.98 -5.96
N VAL A 137 -18.91 4.93 -5.51
CA VAL A 137 -18.37 6.25 -5.17
C VAL A 137 -17.32 5.93 -4.11
N GLU A 138 -16.07 5.86 -4.55
CA GLU A 138 -14.93 5.67 -3.69
C GLU A 138 -15.14 6.71 -2.58
N SER A 139 -15.14 6.25 -1.33
CA SER A 139 -14.70 7.14 -0.25
C SER A 139 -13.47 7.86 -0.80
N PRO A 140 -13.33 9.20 -0.67
CA PRO A 140 -12.14 9.87 -1.16
C PRO A 140 -10.94 9.01 -0.77
N PRO A 141 -10.11 8.57 -1.73
CA PRO A 141 -9.13 7.51 -1.48
C PRO A 141 -8.42 7.90 -0.20
N VAL A 142 -8.44 7.01 0.80
CA VAL A 142 -7.72 7.27 2.03
C VAL A 142 -6.28 7.46 1.62
N THR A 143 -5.86 8.71 1.54
CA THR A 143 -4.59 9.05 0.91
C THR A 143 -3.56 8.85 1.99
N ILE A 144 -2.98 7.65 2.03
CA ILE A 144 -1.86 7.37 2.91
C ILE A 144 -0.71 8.26 2.44
N ALA A 145 -0.21 9.11 3.33
CA ALA A 145 0.91 9.99 3.04
C ALA A 145 2.23 9.20 3.01
N GLU A 146 3.20 9.66 2.22
CA GLU A 146 4.59 9.26 2.41
C GLU A 146 5.02 9.60 3.84
N GLY A 147 5.79 8.71 4.46
CA GLY A 147 6.16 8.77 5.87
C GLY A 147 5.10 8.22 6.83
N ALA A 148 3.91 7.82 6.37
CA ALA A 148 2.93 7.18 7.26
C ALA A 148 3.31 5.73 7.59
N TYR A 149 2.78 5.25 8.71
CA TYR A 149 2.93 3.89 9.20
C TYR A 149 1.70 3.03 8.91
N ILE A 150 1.91 1.79 8.49
CA ILE A 150 0.86 0.82 8.18
C ILE A 150 1.20 -0.57 8.72
N LYS A 151 0.22 -1.30 9.22
CA LYS A 151 0.33 -2.71 9.59
C LYS A 151 -0.11 -3.58 8.42
N PHE A 152 0.75 -4.51 8.01
CA PHE A 152 0.46 -5.43 6.91
C PHE A 152 1.22 -6.74 7.08
N GLY A 153 0.51 -7.87 7.04
CA GLY A 153 1.11 -9.18 7.27
C GLY A 153 1.60 -9.41 8.70
N ASN A 154 1.98 -10.65 8.96
CA ASN A 154 2.59 -11.05 10.22
C ASN A 154 3.94 -11.73 9.99
N TYR A 155 4.79 -11.76 11.01
CA TYR A 155 5.98 -12.61 11.05
C TYR A 155 6.29 -12.95 12.50
N LEU A 156 6.67 -14.22 12.77
CA LEU A 156 6.87 -14.73 14.14
C LEU A 156 5.70 -14.45 15.09
N GLY A 157 4.47 -14.51 14.56
CA GLY A 157 3.24 -14.29 15.32
C GLY A 157 2.98 -12.84 15.72
N GLN A 158 3.68 -11.86 15.13
CA GLN A 158 3.44 -10.43 15.35
C GLN A 158 3.15 -9.70 14.04
N PRO A 159 2.30 -8.64 14.08
CA PRO A 159 2.11 -7.76 12.94
C PRO A 159 3.42 -7.09 12.52
N ILE A 160 3.65 -6.99 11.21
CA ILE A 160 4.76 -6.19 10.68
C ILE A 160 4.28 -4.75 10.53
N ILE A 161 5.04 -3.82 11.10
CA ILE A 161 4.85 -2.38 10.90
C ILE A 161 5.76 -1.95 9.75
N TRP A 162 5.18 -1.22 8.81
CA TRP A 162 5.84 -0.69 7.64
C TRP A 162 5.72 0.82 7.60
N ARG A 163 6.67 1.47 6.94
CA ARG A 163 6.63 2.89 6.62
C ARG A 163 6.49 3.05 5.12
N VAL A 164 5.60 3.94 4.70
CA VAL A 164 5.43 4.32 3.29
C VAL A 164 6.61 5.22 2.91
N ILE A 165 7.59 4.69 2.20
CA ILE A 165 8.78 5.45 1.80
C ILE A 165 8.58 6.16 0.46
N LYS A 166 7.71 5.64 -0.40
CA LYS A 166 7.39 6.25 -1.69
C LYS A 166 5.98 5.88 -2.14
N LYS A 167 5.32 6.81 -2.85
CA LYS A 167 4.14 6.52 -3.67
C LYS A 167 4.49 6.65 -5.14
N GLN A 168 4.15 5.65 -5.94
CA GLN A 168 4.32 5.73 -7.38
C GLN A 168 3.43 4.73 -8.12
N GLU A 169 3.01 5.12 -9.32
CA GLU A 169 2.39 4.20 -10.28
C GLU A 169 3.44 3.20 -10.79
N ILE A 170 3.28 1.94 -10.39
CA ILE A 170 4.05 0.77 -10.86
C ILE A 170 3.23 -0.03 -11.87
N ASP A 171 1.93 -0.14 -11.64
CA ASP A 171 1.01 -0.87 -12.50
C ASP A 171 -0.07 0.08 -13.04
N ALA A 172 0.15 0.62 -14.23
CA ALA A 172 -0.81 1.50 -14.91
C ALA A 172 -2.17 0.82 -15.21
N THR A 173 -2.32 -0.49 -14.98
CA THR A 173 -3.60 -1.18 -15.07
C THR A 173 -4.43 -1.09 -13.78
N LYS A 174 -3.81 -0.67 -12.67
CA LYS A 174 -4.45 -0.41 -11.39
C LYS A 174 -4.67 1.09 -11.21
N ALA A 175 -5.74 1.44 -10.50
CA ALA A 175 -6.07 2.83 -10.22
C ALA A 175 -5.30 3.32 -8.98
N GLY A 176 -4.53 4.40 -9.14
CA GLY A 176 -3.80 5.06 -8.06
C GLY A 176 -2.35 4.62 -7.93
N ASP A 177 -1.58 5.33 -7.11
CA ASP A 177 -0.19 5.00 -6.82
C ASP A 177 -0.09 3.77 -5.92
N GLU A 178 0.81 2.84 -6.23
CA GLU A 178 1.24 1.82 -5.27
C GLU A 178 2.11 2.44 -4.15
N LEU A 179 2.03 1.83 -2.97
CA LEU A 179 2.81 2.23 -1.81
C LEU A 179 4.09 1.37 -1.75
N LEU A 180 5.25 1.99 -1.92
CA LEU A 180 6.52 1.35 -1.57
C LEU A 180 6.65 1.37 -0.04
N LEU A 181 6.61 0.19 0.55
CA LEU A 181 6.72 -0.03 1.97
C LEU A 181 8.11 -0.51 2.33
N LEU A 182 8.67 0.02 3.42
CA LEU A 182 9.87 -0.50 4.08
C LEU A 182 9.50 -0.92 5.51
N ALA A 183 9.90 -2.12 5.92
CA ALA A 183 9.68 -2.57 7.29
C ALA A 183 10.31 -1.58 8.28
N ASP A 184 9.55 -1.18 9.30
CA ASP A 184 10.01 -0.19 10.28
C ASP A 184 11.26 -0.65 11.02
N ARG A 185 11.25 -1.93 11.41
CA ARG A 185 12.33 -2.60 12.12
C ARG A 185 12.82 -3.83 11.37
N ILE A 186 14.03 -4.25 11.70
CA ILE A 186 14.58 -5.54 11.31
C ILE A 186 13.72 -6.64 11.92
N ILE A 187 13.12 -7.47 11.07
CA ILE A 187 12.14 -8.50 11.48
C ILE A 187 12.77 -9.85 11.83
N THR A 188 14.00 -10.10 11.36
CA THR A 188 14.78 -11.33 11.63
C THR A 188 16.26 -11.10 11.30
N MET A 189 17.14 -11.97 11.79
CA MET A 189 18.55 -12.03 11.39
C MET A 189 18.78 -13.33 10.62
N LYS A 190 19.29 -13.22 9.40
CA LYS A 190 19.53 -14.35 8.50
C LYS A 190 20.74 -14.07 7.62
N PRO A 191 21.51 -15.10 7.23
CA PRO A 191 22.48 -14.92 6.16
C PRO A 191 21.77 -14.53 4.88
N TYR A 192 22.40 -13.67 4.08
CA TYR A 192 21.87 -13.25 2.78
C TYR A 192 21.89 -14.43 1.80
N ASP A 193 23.00 -15.16 1.79
CA ASP A 193 23.19 -16.37 1.00
C ASP A 193 24.16 -17.31 1.70
N ALA A 194 23.90 -18.61 1.66
CA ALA A 194 24.78 -19.59 2.29
C ALA A 194 26.01 -19.89 1.43
N LYS A 195 27.02 -20.53 2.01
CA LYS A 195 28.18 -21.05 1.26
C LYS A 195 27.71 -21.98 0.15
N GLU A 196 28.38 -21.97 -1.00
CA GLU A 196 28.03 -22.82 -2.13
C GLU A 196 29.06 -23.95 -2.37
N PRO A 197 29.04 -25.10 -1.65
CA PRO A 197 30.07 -26.14 -1.74
C PRO A 197 30.38 -26.67 -3.15
N GLY A 198 29.46 -26.51 -4.11
CA GLY A 198 29.61 -26.93 -5.50
C GLY A 198 30.05 -25.81 -6.47
N ASN A 199 30.28 -24.59 -6.00
CA ASN A 199 30.63 -23.47 -6.86
C ASN A 199 32.13 -23.50 -7.25
N ALA A 200 32.42 -23.18 -8.51
CA ALA A 200 33.79 -23.12 -9.02
C ALA A 200 34.55 -21.87 -8.55
N ASP A 201 33.83 -20.80 -8.19
CA ASP A 201 34.39 -19.61 -7.56
C ASP A 201 34.70 -19.89 -6.09
N ALA A 202 35.98 -19.78 -5.72
CA ALA A 202 36.45 -20.12 -4.39
C ALA A 202 35.84 -19.23 -3.30
N ASP A 203 35.51 -17.99 -3.62
CA ASP A 203 34.91 -17.06 -2.68
C ASP A 203 33.45 -17.45 -2.40
N ARG A 204 32.63 -17.69 -3.44
CA ARG A 204 31.24 -18.20 -3.26
C ARG A 204 31.18 -19.53 -2.55
N LEU A 205 32.14 -20.41 -2.83
CA LEU A 205 32.27 -21.70 -2.14
C LEU A 205 32.40 -21.53 -0.63
N ASN A 206 33.15 -20.52 -0.17
CA ASN A 206 33.50 -20.35 1.24
C ASN A 206 32.64 -19.32 1.99
N TYR A 207 32.01 -18.39 1.28
CA TYR A 207 31.37 -17.20 1.87
C TYR A 207 29.98 -16.88 1.32
N GLY A 208 29.47 -17.69 0.39
CA GLY A 208 28.18 -17.47 -0.29
C GLY A 208 28.27 -16.42 -1.40
N SER A 209 27.16 -16.22 -2.11
CA SER A 209 27.07 -15.32 -3.24
C SER A 209 26.42 -13.99 -2.90
N ASN A 210 26.94 -12.90 -3.46
CA ASN A 210 26.27 -11.60 -3.41
C ASN A 210 25.24 -11.38 -4.52
N TYR A 211 25.03 -12.36 -5.39
CA TYR A 211 24.08 -12.25 -6.48
C TYR A 211 22.64 -12.38 -5.96
N TRP A 212 21.86 -11.28 -6.04
CA TRP A 212 20.47 -11.25 -5.57
C TRP A 212 19.60 -12.35 -6.21
N GLY A 213 19.74 -12.56 -7.53
CA GLY A 213 18.79 -13.34 -8.34
C GLY A 213 18.56 -14.78 -7.87
N ASN A 214 19.57 -15.42 -7.27
CA ASN A 214 19.49 -16.76 -6.70
C ASN A 214 19.90 -16.83 -5.22
N SER A 215 19.94 -15.68 -4.54
CA SER A 215 20.27 -15.64 -3.11
C SER A 215 19.22 -16.35 -2.28
N ASN A 216 19.65 -17.09 -1.26
CA ASN A 216 18.73 -17.76 -0.35
C ASN A 216 17.73 -16.78 0.29
N ILE A 217 18.11 -15.55 0.63
CA ILE A 217 17.16 -14.61 1.24
C ILE A 217 16.03 -14.21 0.27
N ARG A 218 16.33 -14.01 -1.02
CA ARG A 218 15.32 -13.70 -2.05
C ARG A 218 14.34 -14.86 -2.23
N GLU A 219 14.86 -16.08 -2.33
CA GLU A 219 14.06 -17.30 -2.50
C GLU A 219 13.12 -17.52 -1.31
N TRP A 220 13.58 -17.23 -0.10
CA TRP A 220 12.76 -17.28 1.10
C TRP A 220 11.69 -16.18 1.12
N LEU A 221 12.06 -14.92 0.84
CA LEU A 221 11.15 -13.77 0.82
C LEU A 221 9.99 -13.94 -0.17
N ASN A 222 10.24 -14.63 -1.30
CA ASN A 222 9.27 -14.81 -2.38
C ASN A 222 8.58 -16.18 -2.39
N SER A 223 8.77 -17.00 -1.35
CA SER A 223 8.18 -18.34 -1.27
C SER A 223 6.90 -18.35 -0.42
N ASN A 224 5.82 -18.93 -0.96
CA ASN A 224 4.60 -19.29 -0.24
C ASN A 224 4.52 -20.81 0.01
N ALA A 225 5.66 -21.51 0.01
CA ALA A 225 5.72 -22.95 0.23
C ALA A 225 6.15 -23.27 1.67
N ALA A 226 5.62 -24.38 2.21
CA ALA A 226 6.05 -24.93 3.50
C ALA A 226 7.54 -25.35 3.50
N THR A 227 8.10 -25.62 2.33
CA THR A 227 9.52 -25.88 2.12
C THR A 227 9.98 -25.03 0.94
N VAL A 228 10.97 -24.18 1.16
CA VAL A 228 11.50 -23.30 0.11
C VAL A 228 12.30 -24.12 -0.90
N ALA A 229 12.09 -23.84 -2.18
CA ALA A 229 12.87 -24.42 -3.25
C ALA A 229 14.15 -23.59 -3.46
N TRP A 230 15.27 -24.07 -2.94
CA TRP A 230 16.58 -23.44 -3.10
C TRP A 230 17.19 -23.80 -4.46
N THR A 231 17.61 -22.82 -5.26
CA THR A 231 18.22 -23.08 -6.57
C THR A 231 19.72 -23.41 -6.48
N THR A 232 20.38 -23.02 -5.40
CA THR A 232 21.79 -23.32 -5.10
C THR A 232 21.88 -24.38 -3.99
N GLN A 233 22.10 -23.96 -2.75
CA GLN A 233 22.11 -24.78 -1.55
C GLN A 233 21.10 -24.27 -0.54
N ALA A 234 20.69 -25.13 0.38
CA ALA A 234 19.92 -24.69 1.53
C ALA A 234 20.81 -23.96 2.56
N PRO A 235 20.30 -22.91 3.24
CA PRO A 235 20.98 -22.19 4.32
C PRO A 235 20.93 -22.97 5.64
N ASN A 236 21.45 -24.19 5.62
CA ASN A 236 21.50 -25.11 6.76
C ASN A 236 22.77 -24.90 7.60
N ALA A 237 22.84 -25.59 8.74
CA ALA A 237 23.94 -25.45 9.70
C ALA A 237 25.35 -25.73 9.12
N ALA A 238 25.47 -26.49 8.03
CA ALA A 238 26.76 -26.75 7.39
C ALA A 238 27.20 -25.60 6.46
N ASN A 239 26.25 -24.85 5.91
CA ASN A 239 26.49 -23.85 4.88
C ASN A 239 26.49 -22.41 5.40
N VAL A 240 26.04 -22.16 6.63
CA VAL A 240 26.05 -20.80 7.21
C VAL A 240 27.34 -20.48 7.98
N TYR A 241 27.48 -19.22 8.39
CA TYR A 241 28.56 -18.79 9.27
C TYR A 241 28.51 -19.50 10.63
N VAL A 242 29.70 -19.75 11.21
CA VAL A 242 29.85 -20.40 12.52
C VAL A 242 30.60 -19.49 13.47
N SER A 243 29.97 -19.15 14.59
CA SER A 243 30.60 -18.50 15.75
C SER A 243 30.33 -19.35 16.98
N GLY A 244 31.18 -20.35 17.20
CA GLY A 244 30.92 -21.45 18.15
C GLY A 244 29.91 -22.46 17.60
N THR A 245 28.73 -21.99 17.21
CA THR A 245 27.68 -22.76 16.52
C THR A 245 27.26 -22.08 15.21
N ALA A 246 26.56 -22.82 14.35
CA ALA A 246 25.96 -22.26 13.14
C ALA A 246 25.00 -21.12 13.49
N VAL A 247 25.18 -19.96 12.87
CA VAL A 247 24.44 -18.74 13.19
C VAL A 247 23.25 -18.59 12.25
N ASN A 248 22.04 -18.56 12.83
CA ASN A 248 20.76 -18.34 12.16
C ASN A 248 20.53 -19.14 10.85
N PRO A 249 20.76 -20.47 10.82
CA PRO A 249 20.28 -21.29 9.70
C PRO A 249 18.75 -21.26 9.63
N TYR A 250 18.20 -21.30 8.41
CA TYR A 250 16.75 -21.16 8.19
C TYR A 250 16.21 -22.07 7.08
N ASP A 251 16.93 -23.15 6.76
CA ASP A 251 16.53 -24.13 5.74
C ASP A 251 15.22 -24.86 6.05
N ALA A 252 14.89 -24.99 7.33
CA ALA A 252 13.65 -25.62 7.81
C ALA A 252 12.48 -24.63 7.94
N GLU A 253 12.70 -23.32 7.78
CA GLU A 253 11.62 -22.34 7.84
C GLU A 253 10.79 -22.39 6.55
N ALA A 254 9.46 -22.27 6.71
CA ALA A 254 8.58 -22.03 5.57
C ALA A 254 8.92 -20.68 4.91
N GLY A 255 8.55 -20.55 3.64
CA GLY A 255 8.74 -19.30 2.90
C GLY A 255 8.03 -18.13 3.57
N PHE A 256 8.58 -16.92 3.44
CA PHE A 256 8.09 -15.72 4.12
C PHE A 256 6.60 -15.46 3.85
N LEU A 257 6.14 -15.65 2.60
CA LEU A 257 4.77 -15.38 2.18
C LEU A 257 3.72 -16.32 2.82
N THR A 258 4.16 -17.41 3.47
CA THR A 258 3.27 -18.27 4.26
C THR A 258 2.74 -17.58 5.53
N ASN A 259 3.38 -16.49 5.96
CA ASN A 259 2.94 -15.70 7.12
C ASN A 259 1.85 -14.66 6.76
N LEU A 260 1.52 -14.53 5.47
CA LEU A 260 0.48 -13.64 4.97
C LEU A 260 -0.77 -14.43 4.58
N THR A 261 -1.95 -13.81 4.65
CA THR A 261 -3.18 -14.42 4.14
C THR A 261 -3.19 -14.45 2.60
N ALA A 262 -4.16 -15.16 2.01
CA ALA A 262 -4.30 -15.16 0.55
C ALA A 262 -4.66 -13.77 0.03
N GLU A 263 -5.59 -13.10 0.71
CA GLU A 263 -6.06 -11.76 0.39
C GLU A 263 -4.93 -10.73 0.50
N GLU A 264 -4.07 -10.82 1.52
CA GLU A 264 -2.90 -9.95 1.65
C GLU A 264 -1.91 -10.14 0.49
N ARG A 265 -1.60 -11.40 0.13
CA ARG A 265 -0.67 -11.68 -0.98
C ARG A 265 -1.17 -11.14 -2.31
N GLU A 266 -2.47 -11.15 -2.56
CA GLU A 266 -3.08 -10.61 -3.79
C GLU A 266 -2.88 -9.09 -3.94
N GLN A 267 -2.61 -8.37 -2.84
CA GLN A 267 -2.35 -6.93 -2.87
C GLN A 267 -0.89 -6.56 -3.07
N ILE A 268 0.03 -7.53 -2.94
CA ILE A 268 1.44 -7.29 -3.18
C ILE A 268 1.65 -7.21 -4.69
N VAL A 269 2.26 -6.12 -5.14
CA VAL A 269 2.55 -5.91 -6.55
C VAL A 269 3.90 -6.54 -6.88
N ASN A 270 3.88 -7.50 -7.80
CA ASN A 270 5.10 -8.08 -8.35
C ASN A 270 5.80 -7.04 -9.24
N VAL A 271 6.98 -6.60 -8.82
CA VAL A 271 7.72 -5.53 -9.48
C VAL A 271 9.00 -6.08 -10.10
N THR A 272 9.36 -5.58 -11.28
CA THR A 272 10.69 -5.80 -11.83
C THR A 272 11.59 -4.65 -11.41
N HIS A 273 12.63 -4.94 -10.63
CA HIS A 273 13.56 -3.93 -10.14
C HIS A 273 15.00 -4.30 -10.49
N LYS A 274 15.84 -3.28 -10.65
CA LYS A 274 17.28 -3.46 -10.82
C LYS A 274 17.96 -3.74 -9.48
N SER A 275 19.02 -4.55 -9.53
CA SER A 275 19.98 -4.80 -8.44
C SER A 275 21.39 -4.69 -9.00
N ILE A 276 22.29 -4.03 -8.28
CA ILE A 276 23.71 -3.93 -8.66
C ILE A 276 24.34 -5.32 -8.60
N VAL A 277 25.23 -5.61 -9.55
CA VAL A 277 25.84 -6.94 -9.71
C VAL A 277 27.35 -6.92 -9.76
N TYR A 278 27.95 -8.04 -9.36
CA TYR A 278 29.34 -8.34 -9.70
C TYR A 278 29.41 -8.89 -11.13
N ASN A 279 29.52 -7.99 -12.09
CA ASN A 279 29.41 -8.28 -13.51
C ASN A 279 30.35 -9.41 -14.02
N THR A 280 31.55 -9.54 -13.44
CA THR A 280 32.55 -10.53 -13.88
C THR A 280 32.00 -11.97 -13.87
N LEU A 281 31.16 -12.33 -12.90
CA LEU A 281 30.60 -13.68 -12.78
C LEU A 281 29.11 -13.74 -13.13
N ASP A 282 28.34 -12.68 -12.84
CA ASP A 282 26.88 -12.73 -12.96
C ASP A 282 26.36 -12.16 -14.29
N GLY A 283 27.23 -11.48 -15.04
CA GLY A 283 26.84 -10.66 -16.18
C GLY A 283 26.02 -9.44 -15.76
N ASN A 284 25.39 -8.77 -16.73
CA ASN A 284 24.48 -7.66 -16.49
C ASN A 284 23.40 -7.60 -17.59
N ASP A 285 22.26 -7.00 -17.27
CA ASP A 285 21.18 -6.69 -18.21
C ASP A 285 21.30 -5.25 -18.74
N GLY A 286 22.09 -4.41 -18.07
CA GLY A 286 22.36 -3.03 -18.44
C GLY A 286 23.40 -2.37 -17.54
N GLY A 287 23.62 -1.08 -17.76
CA GLY A 287 24.71 -0.30 -17.16
C GLY A 287 25.99 -0.32 -18.00
N THR A 288 26.92 0.57 -17.69
CA THR A 288 28.14 0.80 -18.48
C THR A 288 29.43 0.67 -17.67
N ALA A 289 29.35 0.60 -16.34
CA ALA A 289 30.53 0.52 -15.47
C ALA A 289 30.25 -0.29 -14.19
N ALA A 290 31.31 -0.72 -13.49
CA ALA A 290 31.18 -1.26 -12.14
C ALA A 290 30.68 -0.17 -11.18
N HIS A 291 29.88 -0.55 -10.19
CA HIS A 291 29.48 0.38 -9.15
C HIS A 291 30.70 0.84 -8.31
N GLY A 292 30.80 2.13 -8.07
CA GLY A 292 31.87 2.74 -7.27
C GLY A 292 31.72 2.48 -5.77
N TYR A 293 32.78 2.77 -5.02
CA TYR A 293 32.73 2.84 -3.56
C TYR A 293 33.78 3.80 -3.02
N THR A 294 33.37 4.76 -2.20
CA THR A 294 34.28 5.73 -1.57
C THR A 294 34.33 5.63 -0.04
N GLY A 295 33.51 4.79 0.60
CA GLY A 295 33.63 4.50 2.04
C GLY A 295 33.08 5.58 2.99
N THR A 296 32.28 6.53 2.51
CA THR A 296 31.68 7.59 3.33
C THR A 296 30.16 7.67 3.09
N GLY A 297 29.33 7.37 4.11
CA GLY A 297 27.86 7.58 4.07
C GLY A 297 27.05 6.49 3.34
N VAL A 298 25.72 6.44 3.53
CA VAL A 298 24.77 5.91 2.50
C VAL A 298 24.37 7.01 1.51
N ASP A 299 25.22 8.03 1.47
CA ASP A 299 25.10 9.17 0.62
C ASP A 299 25.49 8.82 -0.82
N GLU A 300 24.58 8.15 -1.53
CA GLU A 300 24.56 8.09 -3.00
C GLU A 300 23.78 9.29 -3.59
N SER A 301 23.35 10.26 -2.75
CA SER A 301 22.53 11.42 -3.14
C SER A 301 22.99 12.81 -2.64
N VAL A 302 24.27 13.05 -2.33
CA VAL A 302 24.81 14.40 -2.07
C VAL A 302 26.26 14.52 -2.57
N THR A 303 26.35 15.10 -3.77
CA THR A 303 27.47 15.84 -4.37
C THR A 303 28.66 15.11 -5.00
N VAL A 304 28.56 14.96 -6.33
CA VAL A 304 29.59 15.14 -7.38
C VAL A 304 31.02 14.73 -6.99
N ALA A 305 31.23 13.42 -6.84
CA ALA A 305 32.56 12.81 -6.95
C ALA A 305 32.50 11.43 -7.63
N PRO A 306 33.62 10.92 -8.19
CA PRO A 306 33.68 9.58 -8.78
C PRO A 306 33.27 8.50 -7.75
N GLY A 307 32.06 7.95 -7.90
CA GLY A 307 31.38 7.15 -6.88
C GLY A 307 29.85 7.23 -7.02
N ASP A 308 29.35 8.35 -7.54
CA ASP A 308 27.93 8.59 -7.84
C ASP A 308 27.52 7.97 -9.17
N ASN A 309 27.59 6.64 -9.25
CA ASN A 309 27.39 5.94 -10.51
C ASN A 309 26.31 4.86 -10.47
N TYR A 310 25.48 4.80 -9.42
CA TYR A 310 24.35 3.87 -9.29
C TYR A 310 23.45 3.82 -10.54
N ASN A 311 23.19 4.97 -11.17
CA ASN A 311 22.38 5.06 -12.39
C ASN A 311 23.08 4.55 -13.66
N THR A 312 24.41 4.40 -13.63
CA THR A 312 25.23 3.89 -14.74
C THR A 312 25.86 2.54 -14.43
N ALA A 313 25.72 2.05 -13.20
CA ALA A 313 26.36 0.83 -12.75
C ALA A 313 25.71 -0.39 -13.37
N TRP A 314 26.49 -1.45 -13.55
CA TRP A 314 25.99 -2.73 -14.01
C TRP A 314 24.94 -3.29 -13.06
N TYR A 315 23.84 -3.73 -13.64
CA TYR A 315 22.72 -4.28 -12.88
C TYR A 315 22.10 -5.49 -13.56
N LYS A 316 21.31 -6.24 -12.80
CA LYS A 316 20.36 -7.23 -13.33
C LYS A 316 18.96 -6.97 -12.79
N ASN A 317 17.99 -7.29 -13.63
CA ASN A 317 16.57 -7.19 -13.31
C ASN A 317 16.09 -8.49 -12.71
N THR A 318 15.36 -8.38 -11.60
CA THR A 318 14.61 -9.49 -11.02
C THR A 318 13.17 -9.05 -10.77
N SER A 319 12.23 -9.97 -10.94
CA SER A 319 10.84 -9.74 -10.59
C SER A 319 10.57 -10.35 -9.22
N ASP A 320 10.13 -9.53 -8.29
CA ASP A 320 9.98 -9.86 -6.88
C ASP A 320 8.67 -9.28 -6.32
N THR A 321 8.08 -10.00 -5.37
CA THR A 321 6.93 -9.54 -4.57
C THR A 321 7.41 -8.87 -3.28
N VAL A 322 8.39 -9.48 -2.61
CA VAL A 322 9.05 -8.94 -1.42
C VAL A 322 10.56 -8.99 -1.65
N PHE A 323 11.24 -7.89 -1.34
CA PHE A 323 12.66 -7.71 -1.63
C PHE A 323 13.38 -7.00 -0.49
N LEU A 324 14.71 -6.94 -0.53
CA LEU A 324 15.48 -6.02 0.30
C LEU A 324 15.64 -4.70 -0.48
N PRO A 325 15.60 -3.52 0.19
CA PRO A 325 15.76 -2.25 -0.51
C PRO A 325 17.12 -2.16 -1.21
N SER A 326 17.21 -1.40 -2.29
CA SER A 326 18.49 -1.09 -2.93
C SER A 326 19.11 0.16 -2.32
N LEU A 327 20.39 0.40 -2.63
CA LEU A 327 21.07 1.64 -2.25
C LEU A 327 20.38 2.86 -2.87
N GLY A 328 20.01 2.80 -4.14
CA GLY A 328 19.25 3.87 -4.79
C GLY A 328 17.89 4.17 -4.12
N GLU A 329 17.10 3.15 -3.76
CA GLU A 329 15.83 3.38 -3.07
C GLU A 329 16.02 3.97 -1.67
N LEU A 330 17.05 3.53 -0.94
CA LEU A 330 17.37 4.10 0.37
C LEU A 330 17.85 5.55 0.23
N SER A 331 18.67 5.85 -0.76
CA SER A 331 19.23 7.17 -1.02
C SER A 331 18.18 8.18 -1.50
N ASP A 332 17.23 7.75 -2.34
CA ASP A 332 16.20 8.62 -2.90
C ASP A 332 15.04 8.86 -1.92
N TYR A 333 14.71 7.86 -1.09
CA TYR A 333 13.43 7.84 -0.35
C TYR A 333 13.57 7.73 1.17
N VAL A 334 14.77 7.50 1.70
CA VAL A 334 14.96 7.25 3.14
C VAL A 334 15.99 8.19 3.75
N ASP A 335 17.24 8.13 3.30
CA ASP A 335 18.37 8.89 3.85
C ASP A 335 18.15 10.40 3.71
N GLY A 336 18.16 11.13 4.84
CA GLY A 336 17.89 12.56 4.91
C GLY A 336 16.44 12.97 4.58
N VAL A 337 15.60 12.03 4.11
CA VAL A 337 14.20 12.26 3.73
C VAL A 337 13.27 11.93 4.89
N LEU A 338 13.52 10.82 5.58
CA LEU A 338 12.69 10.31 6.68
C LEU A 338 13.47 10.27 7.98
N LYS A 339 12.75 10.45 9.08
CA LYS A 339 13.30 10.35 10.44
C LYS A 339 12.47 9.41 11.31
N HIS A 340 13.12 8.81 12.30
CA HIS A 340 12.42 8.17 13.41
C HIS A 340 11.60 9.20 14.20
N GLU A 341 10.64 8.72 14.98
CA GLU A 341 9.68 9.56 15.73
C GLU A 341 10.34 10.58 16.67
N ASP A 342 11.57 10.31 17.15
CA ASP A 342 12.33 11.24 17.98
C ASP A 342 13.01 12.39 17.22
N GLU A 343 12.89 12.42 15.88
CA GLU A 343 13.50 13.37 14.92
C GLU A 343 15.03 13.50 14.95
N THR A 344 15.72 12.73 15.80
CA THR A 344 17.17 12.82 16.01
C THR A 344 17.95 11.85 15.15
N THR A 345 17.35 10.71 14.80
CA THR A 345 18.01 9.66 14.03
C THR A 345 17.39 9.50 12.65
N ASP A 346 18.27 9.34 11.66
CA ASP A 346 17.88 9.06 10.28
C ASP A 346 17.11 7.73 10.23
N TYR A 347 16.03 7.67 9.45
CA TYR A 347 15.20 6.48 9.32
C TYR A 347 15.93 5.30 8.66
N GLN A 348 17.03 5.58 7.98
CA GLN A 348 17.94 4.59 7.44
C GLN A 348 18.62 3.77 8.55
N ILE A 349 18.88 4.34 9.73
CA ILE A 349 19.37 3.60 10.88
C ILE A 349 18.27 2.66 11.35
N ALA A 350 18.53 1.35 11.38
CA ALA A 350 17.50 0.36 11.72
C ALA A 350 17.66 -0.20 13.13
N TYR A 351 16.54 -0.59 13.72
CA TYR A 351 16.47 -1.25 15.02
C TYR A 351 15.78 -2.60 14.89
N THR A 352 16.01 -3.52 15.84
CA THR A 352 15.45 -4.87 15.78
C THR A 352 14.09 -4.97 16.48
N THR A 353 13.21 -5.84 15.97
CA THR A 353 12.05 -6.30 16.76
C THR A 353 12.51 -7.21 17.90
N GLN A 354 11.68 -7.37 18.94
CA GLN A 354 11.97 -8.33 20.00
C GLN A 354 12.02 -9.77 19.49
N GLN A 355 11.18 -10.09 18.50
CA GLN A 355 11.04 -11.40 17.89
C GLN A 355 12.31 -11.77 17.12
N ALA A 356 12.88 -10.82 16.36
CA ALA A 356 14.15 -11.01 15.66
C ALA A 356 15.27 -11.43 16.65
N ARG A 357 15.41 -10.69 17.75
CA ARG A 357 16.38 -10.98 18.82
C ARG A 357 16.13 -12.30 19.53
N THR A 358 14.87 -12.69 19.71
CA THR A 358 14.50 -13.92 20.43
C THR A 358 14.70 -15.17 19.55
N GLN A 359 14.45 -15.05 18.25
CA GLN A 359 14.66 -16.12 17.27
C GLN A 359 16.16 -16.41 17.06
N SER A 360 16.99 -15.37 17.08
CA SER A 360 18.39 -15.51 16.73
C SER A 360 19.21 -16.20 17.81
N ASN A 361 20.22 -16.94 17.36
CA ASN A 361 21.19 -17.60 18.22
C ASN A 361 22.56 -16.89 18.23
N PHE A 362 22.65 -15.65 17.72
CA PHE A 362 23.91 -14.92 17.71
C PHE A 362 24.17 -14.24 19.06
N ALA A 363 25.28 -14.60 19.70
CA ALA A 363 25.56 -14.16 21.07
C ALA A 363 25.73 -12.64 21.25
N SER A 364 26.01 -11.90 20.17
CA SER A 364 26.24 -10.44 20.21
C SER A 364 25.11 -9.65 19.58
N ASP A 365 23.91 -10.23 19.45
CA ASP A 365 22.72 -9.50 19.03
C ASP A 365 22.48 -8.24 19.88
N PRO A 366 21.82 -7.21 19.32
CA PRO A 366 21.60 -5.95 20.01
C PRO A 366 20.78 -6.20 21.29
N ALA A 367 21.16 -5.54 22.39
CA ALA A 367 20.58 -5.84 23.71
C ALA A 367 19.10 -5.43 23.84
N ASN A 368 18.63 -4.49 23.03
CA ASN A 368 17.29 -3.92 23.09
C ASN A 368 16.89 -3.33 21.73
N ASP A 369 15.69 -2.78 21.67
CA ASP A 369 15.11 -2.18 20.47
C ASP A 369 15.44 -0.68 20.28
N ALA A 370 16.31 -0.11 21.13
CA ALA A 370 16.89 1.22 20.97
C ALA A 370 18.36 1.16 20.54
N THR A 371 18.93 -0.05 20.36
CA THR A 371 20.29 -0.25 19.88
C THR A 371 20.24 -0.50 18.39
N ALA A 372 20.84 0.41 17.61
CA ALA A 372 20.90 0.30 16.16
C ALA A 372 21.60 -0.99 15.72
N TRP A 373 21.19 -1.54 14.59
CA TRP A 373 21.74 -2.76 14.02
C TRP A 373 21.89 -2.66 12.50
N TYR A 374 22.89 -3.35 11.98
CA TYR A 374 23.14 -3.40 10.54
C TYR A 374 22.13 -4.30 9.81
N TYR A 375 21.85 -3.99 8.56
CA TYR A 375 20.96 -4.79 7.71
C TYR A 375 21.43 -4.83 6.25
N CYS A 376 21.10 -5.92 5.57
CA CYS A 376 21.47 -6.14 4.18
C CYS A 376 20.56 -5.38 3.22
N THR A 377 21.14 -4.94 2.11
CA THR A 377 20.43 -4.50 0.90
C THR A 377 20.45 -5.62 -0.14
N ARG A 378 19.74 -5.46 -1.26
CA ARG A 378 19.82 -6.41 -2.39
C ARG A 378 21.01 -6.17 -3.32
N ASP A 379 21.79 -5.11 -3.13
CA ASP A 379 22.85 -4.72 -4.06
C ASP A 379 24.17 -5.45 -3.77
N ALA A 380 24.82 -5.93 -4.82
CA ALA A 380 26.14 -6.55 -4.72
C ALA A 380 27.24 -5.50 -4.51
N PHE A 381 28.29 -5.87 -3.79
CA PHE A 381 29.56 -5.16 -3.91
C PHE A 381 30.22 -5.54 -5.23
N ALA A 382 30.31 -4.57 -6.16
CA ALA A 382 30.68 -4.83 -7.55
C ALA A 382 32.15 -5.23 -7.81
N ALA A 383 32.97 -5.42 -6.76
CA ALA A 383 34.39 -5.77 -6.91
C ALA A 383 34.70 -7.26 -6.63
N ILE A 384 33.85 -7.95 -5.88
CA ILE A 384 34.07 -9.35 -5.47
C ILE A 384 32.71 -10.09 -5.38
N SER A 385 32.74 -11.42 -5.42
CA SER A 385 31.56 -12.27 -5.69
C SER A 385 30.69 -12.64 -4.48
N TYR A 386 31.12 -12.25 -3.27
CA TYR A 386 30.57 -12.73 -2.00
C TYR A 386 30.24 -11.62 -0.99
N ASN A 387 30.55 -10.37 -1.32
CA ASN A 387 30.22 -9.23 -0.47
C ASN A 387 28.91 -8.58 -0.90
N VAL A 388 27.98 -8.46 0.03
CA VAL A 388 26.68 -7.80 -0.14
C VAL A 388 26.76 -6.40 0.45
N ARG A 389 26.08 -5.43 -0.15
CA ARG A 389 25.97 -4.07 0.40
C ARG A 389 25.02 -4.04 1.59
N ASN A 390 25.42 -3.31 2.63
CA ASN A 390 24.66 -3.22 3.86
C ASN A 390 24.72 -1.81 4.44
N VAL A 391 23.75 -1.48 5.28
CA VAL A 391 23.75 -0.26 6.08
C VAL A 391 24.29 -0.58 7.47
N LEU A 392 25.17 0.27 7.99
CA LEU A 392 25.78 0.18 9.31
C LEU A 392 24.93 0.88 10.38
N THR A 393 25.32 0.72 11.65
CA THR A 393 24.60 1.28 12.81
C THR A 393 24.63 2.80 12.89
N ASP A 394 25.52 3.44 12.13
CA ASP A 394 25.62 4.90 12.00
C ASP A 394 24.94 5.43 10.72
N GLY A 395 24.28 4.56 9.96
CA GLY A 395 23.64 4.94 8.70
C GLY A 395 24.63 5.10 7.54
N THR A 396 25.82 4.50 7.59
CA THR A 396 26.76 4.47 6.44
C THR A 396 26.72 3.15 5.68
N VAL A 397 27.12 3.14 4.39
CA VAL A 397 27.18 1.89 3.58
C VAL A 397 28.52 1.21 3.75
N ASN A 398 28.48 -0.11 3.92
CA ASN A 398 29.65 -0.97 3.83
C ASN A 398 29.38 -2.19 2.93
N SER A 399 30.21 -3.22 3.04
CA SER A 399 29.98 -4.51 2.42
C SER A 399 30.38 -5.64 3.36
N ILE A 400 29.64 -6.74 3.30
CA ILE A 400 29.70 -7.83 4.28
C ILE A 400 29.60 -9.19 3.59
N TYR A 401 30.18 -10.22 4.18
CA TYR A 401 30.14 -11.57 3.61
C TYR A 401 28.72 -12.12 3.61
N ALA A 402 28.25 -12.63 2.47
CA ALA A 402 26.86 -13.05 2.26
C ALA A 402 26.37 -14.09 3.29
N TYR A 403 27.23 -15.03 3.67
CA TYR A 403 26.93 -16.09 4.64
C TYR A 403 26.88 -15.67 6.11
N TYR A 404 27.15 -14.40 6.45
CA TYR A 404 27.06 -13.95 7.83
C TYR A 404 25.61 -13.92 8.32
N GLY A 405 25.30 -14.81 9.27
CA GLY A 405 23.94 -15.03 9.74
C GLY A 405 23.35 -13.92 10.61
N TYR A 406 24.16 -12.96 11.06
CA TYR A 406 23.77 -12.02 12.11
C TYR A 406 23.26 -10.65 11.59
N TYR A 407 23.23 -10.44 10.27
CA TYR A 407 22.71 -9.21 9.66
C TYR A 407 21.19 -9.18 9.63
N GLY A 408 20.63 -8.00 9.82
CA GLY A 408 19.19 -7.79 9.80
C GLY A 408 18.59 -7.93 8.41
N VAL A 409 17.39 -8.50 8.37
CA VAL A 409 16.49 -8.50 7.22
C VAL A 409 15.44 -7.42 7.45
N ARG A 410 15.49 -6.37 6.62
CA ARG A 410 14.53 -5.26 6.61
C ARG A 410 13.84 -5.23 5.23
N PRO A 411 12.77 -6.01 5.03
CA PRO A 411 12.16 -6.17 3.72
C PRO A 411 11.42 -4.91 3.27
N ALA A 412 11.20 -4.83 1.97
CA ALA A 412 10.39 -3.86 1.27
C ALA A 412 9.45 -4.57 0.27
N LEU A 413 8.32 -3.92 -0.05
CA LEU A 413 7.36 -4.40 -1.04
C LEU A 413 6.52 -3.25 -1.60
N TYR A 414 5.88 -3.46 -2.74
CA TYR A 414 4.83 -2.58 -3.24
C TYR A 414 3.46 -3.11 -2.83
N LEU A 415 2.67 -2.27 -2.18
CA LEU A 415 1.31 -2.58 -1.78
C LEU A 415 0.32 -1.78 -2.63
N SER A 416 -0.64 -2.48 -3.24
CA SER A 416 -1.79 -1.87 -3.92
C SER A 416 -2.68 -1.17 -2.89
N SER A 417 -2.89 0.14 -3.02
CA SER A 417 -3.79 0.88 -2.13
C SER A 417 -5.24 0.98 -2.64
N SER A 418 -5.51 0.58 -3.88
CA SER A 418 -6.78 0.80 -4.57
C SER A 418 -8.00 0.12 -3.92
N SER A 419 -7.81 -1.04 -3.30
CA SER A 419 -8.85 -1.87 -2.70
C SER A 419 -8.93 -1.74 -1.18
N MET A 420 -8.02 -0.99 -0.57
CA MET A 420 -7.76 -1.04 0.87
C MET A 420 -8.75 -0.19 1.67
N THR A 421 -9.28 -0.76 2.75
CA THR A 421 -10.02 -0.03 3.79
C THR A 421 -9.17 0.06 5.04
N LEU A 422 -8.99 1.27 5.56
CA LEU A 422 -8.20 1.54 6.77
C LEU A 422 -9.07 1.68 8.03
N GLY A 423 -8.46 1.34 9.16
CA GLY A 423 -8.96 1.62 10.50
C GLY A 423 -8.88 3.10 10.88
N ALA A 424 -9.19 3.39 12.14
CA ALA A 424 -9.28 4.76 12.66
C ALA A 424 -7.94 5.34 13.15
N GLU A 425 -6.84 4.57 13.07
CA GLU A 425 -5.52 5.03 13.47
C GLU A 425 -5.02 6.15 12.55
N SER A 426 -4.04 6.93 13.01
CA SER A 426 -3.57 8.12 12.29
C SER A 426 -2.41 7.86 11.33
N GLY A 427 -1.73 6.72 11.46
CA GLY A 427 -0.51 6.40 10.71
C GLY A 427 0.68 7.30 11.04
N THR A 428 0.61 8.16 12.05
CA THR A 428 1.66 9.16 12.34
C THR A 428 2.85 8.59 13.11
N THR A 429 2.64 7.48 13.82
CA THR A 429 3.64 6.77 14.62
C THR A 429 3.49 5.27 14.38
N ALA A 430 4.52 4.49 14.65
CA ALA A 430 4.48 3.03 14.64
C ALA A 430 3.40 2.49 15.59
N GLY A 431 3.25 3.12 16.77
CA GLY A 431 2.19 2.77 17.73
C GLY A 431 0.77 3.07 17.23
N ALA A 432 0.61 4.09 16.39
CA ALA A 432 -0.64 4.47 15.74
C ALA A 432 -0.65 4.13 14.23
N ALA A 433 0.07 3.09 13.82
CA ALA A 433 0.09 2.65 12.42
C ALA A 433 -1.32 2.28 11.93
N TYR A 434 -1.65 2.68 10.70
CA TYR A 434 -2.91 2.33 10.05
C TYR A 434 -3.11 0.81 10.06
N THR A 435 -4.28 0.35 10.50
CA THR A 435 -4.66 -1.06 10.39
C THR A 435 -5.49 -1.25 9.13
N ILE A 436 -5.15 -2.23 8.29
CA ILE A 436 -5.98 -2.61 7.15
C ILE A 436 -7.12 -3.50 7.65
N THR A 437 -8.36 -3.06 7.48
CA THR A 437 -9.54 -3.79 7.96
C THR A 437 -10.14 -4.71 6.89
N SER A 438 -9.95 -4.38 5.60
CA SER A 438 -10.36 -5.22 4.47
C SER A 438 -9.70 -4.77 3.16
N PHE A 439 -9.72 -5.67 2.18
CA PHE A 439 -9.49 -5.38 0.76
C PHE A 439 -10.81 -5.66 0.00
N ASN A 440 -11.26 -4.72 -0.82
CA ASN A 440 -12.55 -4.76 -1.53
C ASN A 440 -12.41 -5.01 -3.04
#